data_AF-E2B457-F1
#
_entry.id   AF-E2B457-F1
#
_cell.length_a   1.000
_cell.length_b   1.000
_cell.length_c   1.000
_cell.angle_alpha   90.00
_cell.angle_beta   90.00
_cell.angle_gamma   90.00
#
_symmetry.space_group_name_H-M   'P 1'
#
loop_
_entity.id
_entity.type
_entity.pdbx_description
1 polymer ?
#
loop_
_entity_poly.entity_id
_entity_poly.type
_entity_poly.pdbx_seq_one_letter_code
_entity_poly.pdbx_strand_id
1 'polypeptide(L)'
;MERILRSMQNNQNRRRELEKPTCLLISTEAEMLDFESANEDTYEQVVEYLEYIGGFNVKESVNLCFKEVIKDSVTTAFTWFGREEGRQRALYK
;
A
#
# COMPACT_ATOMS: atom_id res chain seq x y z
N MET A 1 -20.01 -16.43 -22.14
CA MET A 1 -20.24 -16.24 -20.69
C MET A 1 -19.26 -17.06 -19.85
N GLU A 2 -18.99 -18.34 -20.18
CA GLU A 2 -18.08 -19.21 -19.40
C GLU A 2 -16.61 -18.75 -19.28
N ARG A 3 -16.02 -18.11 -20.31
CA ARG A 3 -14.62 -17.60 -20.24
C ARG A 3 -14.48 -16.44 -19.24
N ILE A 4 -15.51 -15.61 -19.12
CA ILE A 4 -15.53 -14.49 -18.18
C ILE A 4 -15.64 -15.03 -16.76
N LEU A 5 -16.56 -15.97 -16.53
CA LEU A 5 -16.72 -16.64 -15.23
C LEU A 5 -15.43 -17.36 -14.79
N ARG A 6 -14.78 -18.12 -15.68
CA ARG A 6 -13.48 -18.76 -15.38
C ARG A 6 -12.38 -17.77 -15.04
N SER A 7 -12.31 -16.64 -15.75
CA SER A 7 -11.32 -15.58 -15.47
C SER A 7 -11.58 -14.92 -14.11
N MET A 8 -12.85 -14.70 -13.76
CA MET A 8 -13.25 -14.17 -12.45
C MET A 8 -12.96 -15.16 -11.33
N GLN A 9 -13.16 -16.46 -11.56
CA GLN A 9 -12.92 -17.53 -10.58
C GLN A 9 -11.42 -17.76 -10.34
N ASN A 10 -10.60 -17.73 -11.40
CA ASN A 10 -9.14 -17.77 -11.28
C ASN A 10 -8.58 -16.54 -10.58
N ASN A 11 -9.08 -15.34 -10.92
CA ASN A 11 -8.73 -14.16 -10.16
C ASN A 11 -9.14 -14.36 -8.71
N GLN A 12 -10.39 -14.72 -8.42
CA GLN A 12 -10.88 -14.89 -7.04
C GLN A 12 -10.10 -15.93 -6.22
N ASN A 13 -9.52 -16.97 -6.82
CA ASN A 13 -8.60 -17.87 -6.12
C ASN A 13 -7.25 -17.20 -5.84
N ARG A 14 -6.63 -16.51 -6.81
CA ARG A 14 -5.44 -15.68 -6.55
C ARG A 14 -5.69 -14.61 -5.48
N ARG A 15 -6.90 -14.03 -5.47
CA ARG A 15 -7.36 -13.05 -4.47
C ARG A 15 -7.45 -13.62 -3.05
N ARG A 16 -7.63 -14.94 -2.91
CA ARG A 16 -7.69 -15.64 -1.62
C ARG A 16 -6.31 -16.02 -1.09
N GLU A 17 -5.31 -16.09 -1.96
CA GLU A 17 -3.94 -16.47 -1.63
C GLU A 17 -3.04 -15.25 -1.36
N LEU A 18 -3.42 -14.06 -1.84
CA LEU A 18 -2.70 -12.81 -1.57
C LEU A 18 -3.03 -12.31 -0.16
N GLU A 19 -2.25 -12.78 0.81
CA GLU A 19 -2.29 -12.30 2.18
C GLU A 19 -1.72 -10.87 2.28
N LYS A 20 -2.25 -10.08 3.22
CA LYS A 20 -1.76 -8.73 3.49
C LYS A 20 -0.35 -8.82 4.08
N PRO A 21 0.68 -8.20 3.45
CA PRO A 21 2.02 -8.19 4.01
C PRO A 21 2.04 -7.56 5.40
N THR A 22 2.81 -8.15 6.32
CA THR A 22 2.86 -7.74 7.73
C THR A 22 3.50 -6.37 7.94
N CYS A 23 4.27 -5.88 6.97
CA CYS A 23 4.88 -4.55 6.98
C CYS A 23 3.89 -3.42 6.64
N LEU A 24 2.65 -3.75 6.26
CA LEU A 24 1.58 -2.76 6.03
C LEU A 24 0.88 -2.39 7.34
N LEU A 25 0.14 -1.28 7.32
CA LEU A 25 -0.41 -0.59 8.51
C LEU A 25 0.65 0.17 9.32
N ILE A 26 1.53 0.85 8.59
CA ILE A 26 2.55 1.73 9.15
C ILE A 26 1.87 2.74 10.07
N SER A 27 2.24 2.69 11.34
CA SER A 27 1.62 3.43 12.45
C SER A 27 2.60 4.40 13.13
N THR A 28 3.90 4.23 12.87
CA THR A 28 4.99 5.02 13.46
C THR A 28 6.02 5.41 12.41
N GLU A 29 6.84 6.41 12.74
CA GLU A 29 7.97 6.82 11.91
C GLU A 29 9.05 5.73 11.77
N ALA A 30 9.30 4.94 12.83
CA ALA A 30 10.26 3.85 12.77
C ALA A 30 9.83 2.78 11.76
N GLU A 31 8.55 2.38 11.78
CA GLU A 31 8.00 1.42 10.81
C GLU A 31 8.06 1.96 9.36
N MET A 32 7.97 3.28 9.16
CA MET A 32 8.11 3.88 7.83
C MET A 32 9.55 3.76 7.30
N LEU A 33 10.55 3.95 8.18
CA LEU A 33 11.97 3.78 7.83
C LEU A 33 12.32 2.31 7.61
N ASP A 34 11.75 1.42 8.43
CA ASP A 34 11.90 -0.03 8.25
C ASP A 34 11.30 -0.48 6.91
N PHE A 35 10.16 0.10 6.53
CA PHE A 35 9.54 -0.13 5.22
C PHE A 35 10.38 0.41 4.05
N GLU A 36 10.96 1.61 4.19
CA GLU A 36 11.86 2.19 3.17
C GLU A 36 13.13 1.34 2.95
N SER A 37 13.58 0.65 3.99
CA SER A 37 14.76 -0.25 3.95
C SER A 37 14.42 -1.72 3.69
N ALA A 38 13.17 -2.02 3.33
CA ALA A 38 12.73 -3.38 3.03
C ALA A 38 13.49 -4.00 1.85
N ASN A 39 13.62 -5.33 1.86
CA ASN A 39 14.26 -6.06 0.76
C ASN A 39 13.33 -6.16 -0.47
N GLU A 40 13.91 -6.56 -1.60
CA GLU A 40 13.20 -6.68 -2.87
C GLU A 40 12.00 -7.64 -2.80
N ASP A 41 12.14 -8.79 -2.12
CA ASP A 41 11.04 -9.74 -1.93
C ASP A 41 9.83 -9.11 -1.21
N THR A 42 10.09 -8.31 -0.17
CA THR A 42 9.04 -7.59 0.59
C THR A 42 8.41 -6.52 -0.28
N TYR A 43 9.22 -5.79 -1.04
CA TYR A 43 8.74 -4.79 -1.98
C TYR A 43 7.81 -5.40 -3.02
N GLU A 44 8.21 -6.51 -3.66
CA GLU A 44 7.40 -7.21 -4.65
C GLU A 44 6.07 -7.70 -4.06
N GLN A 45 6.10 -8.34 -2.88
CA GLN A 45 4.87 -8.77 -2.20
C GLN A 45 3.91 -7.62 -1.91
N VAL A 46 4.43 -6.45 -1.53
CA VAL A 46 3.62 -5.26 -1.28
C VAL A 46 3.04 -4.71 -2.58
N VAL A 47 3.83 -4.63 -3.65
CA VAL A 47 3.36 -4.18 -4.96
C VAL A 47 2.26 -5.11 -5.48
N GLU A 48 2.48 -6.43 -5.46
CA GLU A 48 1.48 -7.41 -5.89
C GLU A 48 0.18 -7.30 -5.08
N TYR A 49 0.29 -7.09 -3.76
CA TYR A 49 -0.87 -6.89 -2.90
C TYR A 49 -1.63 -5.60 -3.23
N LEU A 50 -0.92 -4.48 -3.43
CA LEU A 50 -1.55 -3.19 -3.74
C LEU A 50 -2.17 -3.16 -5.14
N GLU A 51 -1.53 -3.79 -6.13
CA GLU A 51 -2.12 -4.01 -7.45
C GLU A 51 -3.38 -4.86 -7.37
N TYR A 52 -3.38 -5.87 -6.49
CA TYR A 52 -4.54 -6.70 -6.25
C TYR A 52 -5.71 -5.92 -5.65
N ILE A 53 -5.47 -5.06 -4.65
CA ILE A 53 -6.50 -4.17 -4.12
C ILE A 53 -7.05 -3.27 -5.23
N GLY A 54 -6.14 -2.66 -5.99
CA GLY A 54 -6.47 -1.84 -7.15
C GLY A 54 -7.49 -0.75 -6.83
N GLY A 55 -8.38 -0.51 -7.78
CA GLY A 55 -9.48 0.46 -7.72
C GLY A 55 -10.12 0.59 -9.09
N PHE A 56 -11.33 1.14 -9.17
CA PHE A 56 -12.02 1.24 -10.47
C PHE A 56 -11.41 2.31 -11.37
N ASN A 57 -10.70 3.27 -10.76
CA ASN A 57 -9.94 4.31 -11.44
C ASN A 57 -8.66 4.65 -10.63
N VAL A 58 -7.79 5.46 -11.22
CA VAL A 58 -6.51 5.87 -10.60
C VAL A 58 -6.72 6.54 -9.25
N LYS A 59 -7.69 7.45 -9.13
CA LYS A 59 -7.97 8.18 -7.88
C LYS A 59 -8.38 7.22 -6.75
N GLU A 60 -9.25 6.27 -7.05
CA GLU A 60 -9.70 5.27 -6.09
C GLU A 60 -8.55 4.33 -5.71
N SER A 61 -7.76 3.89 -6.70
CA SER A 61 -6.62 2.99 -6.47
C SER A 61 -5.60 3.60 -5.52
N VAL A 62 -5.21 4.86 -5.77
CA VAL A 62 -4.29 5.59 -4.90
C VAL A 62 -4.87 5.71 -3.49
N ASN A 63 -6.14 6.09 -3.36
CA ASN A 63 -6.79 6.24 -2.05
C ASN A 63 -6.85 4.92 -1.27
N LEU A 64 -7.14 3.80 -1.94
CA LEU A 64 -7.18 2.48 -1.32
C LEU A 64 -5.79 2.05 -0.87
N CYS A 65 -4.75 2.25 -1.70
CA CYS A 65 -3.37 1.97 -1.30
C CYS A 65 -2.99 2.74 -0.03
N PHE A 66 -3.28 4.05 0.03
CA PHE A 66 -2.95 4.84 1.21
C PHE A 66 -3.66 4.35 2.48
N LYS A 67 -4.95 4.03 2.39
CA LYS A 67 -5.74 3.51 3.53
C LYS A 67 -5.24 2.16 4.03
N GLU A 68 -4.71 1.33 3.14
CA GLU A 68 -4.28 -0.02 3.46
C GLU A 68 -2.85 -0.06 4.00
N VAL A 69 -2.01 0.88 3.57
CA VAL A 69 -0.58 0.95 3.93
C VAL A 69 -0.36 1.78 5.20
N ILE A 70 -1.05 2.93 5.35
CA ILE A 70 -0.72 3.93 6.36
C ILE A 70 -1.92 4.19 7.28
N LYS A 71 -1.71 4.18 8.60
CA LYS A 71 -2.74 4.63 9.55
C LYS A 71 -2.85 6.14 9.60
N ASP A 72 -4.05 6.63 9.91
CA ASP A 72 -4.34 8.06 10.08
C ASP A 72 -3.44 8.75 11.12
N SER A 73 -2.87 8.00 12.08
CA SER A 73 -1.92 8.56 13.04
C SER A 73 -0.64 9.09 12.38
N VAL A 74 -0.16 8.43 11.31
CA VAL A 74 1.10 8.75 10.62
C VAL A 74 0.92 9.89 9.62
N THR A 75 -0.28 10.03 9.04
CA THR A 75 -0.57 11.09 8.07
C THR A 75 -0.49 12.50 8.69
N THR A 76 -0.50 12.60 10.02
CA THR A 76 -0.27 13.87 10.72
C THR A 76 1.21 14.23 10.90
N ALA A 77 2.11 13.23 10.84
CA ALA A 77 3.56 13.38 11.03
C ALA A 77 4.31 13.54 9.69
N PHE A 78 3.72 13.11 8.58
CA PHE A 78 4.34 13.13 7.26
C PHE A 78 3.48 13.89 6.26
N THR A 79 4.12 14.65 5.38
CA THR A 79 3.47 15.27 4.21
C THR A 79 4.28 14.99 2.96
N TRP A 80 3.65 15.13 1.79
CA TRP A 80 4.34 14.85 0.51
C TRP A 80 5.61 15.70 0.33
N PHE A 81 5.56 16.97 0.74
CA PHE A 81 6.65 17.94 0.58
C PHE A 81 7.40 18.25 1.89
N GLY A 82 6.98 17.69 3.02
CA GLY A 82 7.44 18.13 4.33
C GLY A 82 6.97 19.55 4.67
N ARG A 83 7.37 20.07 5.83
CA ARG A 83 7.30 21.49 6.17
C ARG A 83 8.62 21.96 6.74
N GLU A 84 9.06 23.16 6.37
CA GLU A 84 10.33 23.75 6.83
C GLU A 84 10.45 23.89 8.36
N GLU A 85 9.34 24.02 9.08
CA GLU A 85 9.34 24.18 10.54
C GLU A 85 9.63 22.88 11.33
N GLY A 86 10.07 21.81 10.68
CA GLY A 86 10.56 20.58 11.33
C GLY A 86 9.50 19.73 12.02
N ARG A 87 8.22 20.12 11.96
CA ARG A 87 7.10 19.35 12.54
C ARG A 87 6.63 18.19 11.68
N GLN A 88 6.91 18.21 10.38
CA GLN A 88 6.43 17.20 9.43
C GLN A 88 7.51 16.89 8.39
N ARG A 89 7.86 15.61 8.23
CA ARG A 89 8.88 15.16 7.28
C ARG A 89 8.29 14.95 5.88
N ALA A 90 9.13 15.15 4.86
CA ALA A 90 8.79 14.88 3.48
C ALA A 90 8.85 13.37 3.20
N LEU A 91 7.84 12.84 2.51
CA LEU A 91 7.82 11.45 2.03
C LEU A 91 8.66 11.24 0.77
N TYR A 92 8.96 12.31 0.04
CA TYR A 92 9.77 12.29 -1.16
C TYR A 92 10.92 13.29 -0.99
N LYS A 93 12.15 12.90 -1.35
CA LYS A 93 13.32 13.79 -1.41
C LYS A 93 13.65 14.11 -2.86
#